data_AF-A0A9Q0C5X5-F1
#
_entry.id   AF-A0A9Q0C5X5-F1
#
_cell.length_a   1.000
_cell.length_b   1.000
_cell.length_c   1.000
_cell.angle_alpha   90.00
_cell.angle_beta   90.00
_cell.angle_gamma   90.00
#
_symmetry.space_group_name_H-M   'P 1'
#
loop_
_entity.id
_entity.type
_entity.pdbx_description
1 polymer ?
#
loop_
_entity_poly.entity_id
_entity_poly.type
_entity_poly.pdbx_seq_one_letter_code
_entity_poly.pdbx_strand_id
1 'polypeptide(L)'
;MRSCFVIIALVWCVLFLGCNVEAQLKVGFYKKSCPQVEQIVAKVIAQKMPSNPELAARLIRLFFHDCFVRGCDASLLIDSTASNTAEKDSPPNLTVAGYEVIDEIKAAVEAACPGIVSCADIVALAARDSVSFPFNKPLWEVPTGRRDGTISLASEARTNIPAPSFTYSRLVSSFASKSLSVQDLVVLSGAHTIGIAHCNSFSTRLFNFTGQNNVNDFDPSLDLTYLRSLQQICQNLANNVTSVPMDPTTSTTFDSHYYSNLKLHKGLFTSDAALLTDSRASNLVDKLVDEGNFLDAFKNSIKRMGAIEVLMGTDGEIRKNCRVINS
;
A
#
# COMPACT_ATOMS: atom_id res chain seq x y z
N MET A 1 -74.60 23.99 -5.23
CA MET A 1 -73.34 24.23 -5.96
C MET A 1 -72.22 24.42 -4.97
N ARG A 2 -71.15 23.62 -5.14
CA ARG A 2 -69.79 23.79 -4.61
C ARG A 2 -69.57 23.58 -3.10
N SER A 3 -69.36 22.30 -2.82
CA SER A 3 -68.41 21.72 -1.88
C SER A 3 -67.14 22.55 -1.63
N CYS A 4 -66.64 22.50 -0.39
CA CYS A 4 -65.20 22.33 -0.16
C CYS A 4 -64.99 21.52 1.12
N PHE A 5 -64.39 20.35 0.93
CA PHE A 5 -64.16 19.33 1.93
C PHE A 5 -63.14 19.77 2.98
N VAL A 6 -63.45 19.44 4.23
CA VAL A 6 -62.49 19.32 5.33
C VAL A 6 -61.58 18.13 5.02
N ILE A 7 -60.28 18.38 4.83
CA ILE A 7 -59.25 17.34 4.94
C ILE A 7 -58.11 17.94 5.77
N ILE A 8 -58.14 17.63 7.07
CA ILE A 8 -57.02 17.86 7.98
C ILE A 8 -56.01 16.76 7.68
N ALA A 9 -54.97 17.08 6.92
CA ALA A 9 -53.84 16.18 6.70
C ALA A 9 -52.91 16.22 7.92
N LEU A 10 -53.04 15.23 8.81
CA LEU A 10 -52.07 14.94 9.86
C LEU A 10 -50.82 14.36 9.21
N VAL A 11 -49.82 15.21 8.95
CA VAL A 11 -48.47 14.78 8.57
C VAL A 11 -47.78 14.26 9.82
N TRP A 12 -47.82 12.94 10.02
CA TRP A 12 -46.95 12.25 10.97
C TRP A 12 -45.53 12.24 10.37
N CYS A 13 -44.74 13.26 10.71
CA CYS A 13 -43.30 13.23 10.52
C CYS A 13 -42.72 12.22 11.51
N VAL A 14 -42.62 10.95 11.10
CA VAL A 14 -41.78 9.97 11.78
C VAL A 14 -40.33 10.43 11.54
N LEU A 15 -39.82 11.22 12.48
CA LEU A 15 -38.39 11.44 12.66
C LEU A 15 -37.78 10.09 13.01
N PHE A 16 -37.40 9.31 11.99
CA PHE A 16 -36.36 8.31 12.16
C PHE A 16 -35.09 9.07 12.53
N LEU A 17 -34.88 9.26 13.83
CA LEU A 17 -33.55 9.42 14.41
C LEU A 17 -32.83 8.09 14.20
N GLY A 18 -32.47 7.82 12.94
CA GLY A 18 -31.41 6.89 12.63
C GLY A 18 -30.16 7.48 13.26
N CYS A 19 -29.76 6.92 14.40
CA CYS A 19 -28.43 7.09 14.92
C CYS A 19 -27.50 6.42 13.90
N ASN A 20 -27.17 7.11 12.81
CA ASN A 20 -26.07 6.75 11.96
C ASN A 20 -24.83 6.99 12.82
N VAL A 21 -24.48 6.01 13.64
CA VAL A 21 -23.12 5.90 14.15
C VAL A 21 -22.31 5.64 12.90
N GLU A 22 -21.72 6.70 12.34
CA GLU A 22 -20.65 6.53 11.37
C GLU A 22 -19.61 5.63 12.04
N ALA A 23 -19.56 4.37 11.62
CA ALA A 23 -18.49 3.48 12.02
C ALA A 23 -17.23 4.12 11.45
N GLN A 24 -16.38 4.69 12.31
CA GLN A 24 -15.07 5.21 11.94
C GLN A 24 -14.01 4.21 12.38
N LEU A 25 -12.93 4.10 11.61
CA LEU A 25 -11.77 3.32 12.02
C LEU A 25 -11.27 3.79 13.39
N LYS A 26 -10.91 2.84 14.25
CA LYS A 26 -10.54 3.14 15.63
C LYS A 26 -9.36 2.29 16.08
N VAL A 27 -8.40 2.91 16.75
CA VAL A 27 -7.36 2.17 17.47
C VAL A 27 -8.01 1.35 18.58
N GLY A 28 -7.80 0.03 18.53
CA GLY A 28 -8.44 -0.92 19.44
C GLY A 28 -9.92 -1.18 19.16
N PHE A 29 -10.35 -1.11 17.89
CA PHE A 29 -11.70 -1.51 17.48
C PHE A 29 -12.10 -2.90 18.02
N TYR A 30 -11.17 -3.86 17.96
CA TYR A 30 -11.37 -5.23 18.42
C TYR A 30 -11.16 -5.48 19.92
N LYS A 31 -10.91 -4.44 20.75
CA LYS A 31 -10.59 -4.61 22.18
C LYS A 31 -11.58 -5.46 22.97
N LYS A 32 -12.85 -5.48 22.57
CA LYS A 32 -13.90 -6.30 23.22
C LYS A 32 -14.19 -7.61 22.49
N SER A 33 -14.23 -7.58 21.16
CA SER A 33 -14.66 -8.71 20.32
C SER A 33 -13.54 -9.70 19.99
N CYS A 34 -12.29 -9.22 19.87
CA CYS A 34 -11.11 -10.05 19.68
C CYS A 34 -9.89 -9.40 20.35
N PRO A 35 -9.80 -9.39 21.70
CA PRO A 35 -8.77 -8.68 22.43
C PRO A 35 -7.33 -9.14 22.12
N GLN A 36 -7.18 -10.34 21.56
CA GLN A 36 -5.87 -10.93 21.26
C GLN A 36 -5.38 -10.67 19.82
N VAL A 37 -6.16 -10.01 18.96
CA VAL A 37 -5.84 -9.88 17.52
C VAL A 37 -4.46 -9.31 17.25
N GLU A 38 -4.09 -8.20 17.90
CA GLU A 38 -2.76 -7.58 17.69
C GLU A 38 -1.63 -8.50 18.15
N GLN A 39 -1.83 -9.26 19.23
CA GLN A 39 -0.84 -10.22 19.72
C GLN A 39 -0.67 -11.41 18.77
N ILE A 40 -1.78 -11.91 18.20
CA ILE A 40 -1.76 -13.02 17.26
C ILE A 40 -1.00 -12.62 15.99
N VAL A 41 -1.34 -11.45 15.40
CA VAL A 41 -0.68 -10.93 14.20
C VAL A 41 0.82 -10.74 14.46
N ALA A 42 1.18 -10.03 15.53
CA ALA A 42 2.57 -9.76 15.87
C ALA A 42 3.36 -11.05 16.10
N LYS A 43 2.76 -12.07 16.73
CA LYS A 43 3.39 -13.37 16.95
C LYS A 43 3.71 -14.09 15.65
N VAL A 44 2.75 -14.18 14.72
CA VAL A 44 2.98 -14.85 13.43
C VAL A 44 4.06 -14.11 12.64
N ILE A 45 4.00 -12.77 12.59
CA ILE A 45 5.03 -11.97 11.94
C ILE A 45 6.41 -12.23 12.56
N ALA A 46 6.53 -12.17 13.88
CA ALA A 46 7.79 -12.41 14.58
C ALA A 46 8.37 -13.81 14.32
N GLN A 47 7.52 -14.81 14.06
CA GLN A 47 7.95 -16.16 13.68
C GLN A 47 8.47 -16.25 12.24
N LYS A 48 7.96 -15.40 11.33
CA LYS A 48 8.33 -15.42 9.90
C LYS A 48 9.51 -14.53 9.56
N MET A 49 9.70 -13.42 10.27
CA MET A 49 10.75 -12.44 9.96
C MET A 49 12.17 -13.05 9.92
N PRO A 50 12.61 -13.93 10.84
CA PRO A 50 13.98 -14.44 10.85
C PRO A 50 14.38 -15.23 9.59
N SER A 51 13.43 -15.92 8.95
CA SER A 51 13.65 -16.69 7.73
C SER A 51 13.23 -15.97 6.45
N ASN A 52 12.69 -14.75 6.57
CA ASN A 52 12.18 -13.97 5.44
C ASN A 52 12.54 -12.48 5.59
N PRO A 53 13.79 -12.08 5.31
CA PRO A 53 14.27 -10.71 5.49
C PRO A 53 13.53 -9.67 4.61
N GLU A 54 12.90 -10.11 3.52
CA GLU A 54 12.13 -9.24 2.62
C GLU A 54 10.65 -9.09 3.02
N LEU A 55 10.20 -9.80 4.07
CA LEU A 55 8.77 -9.87 4.41
C LEU A 55 8.17 -8.50 4.69
N ALA A 56 8.90 -7.61 5.38
CA ALA A 56 8.45 -6.25 5.64
C ALA A 56 8.17 -5.47 4.34
N ALA A 57 9.07 -5.56 3.37
CA ALA A 57 8.90 -4.90 2.07
C ALA A 57 7.72 -5.50 1.28
N ARG A 58 7.54 -6.81 1.35
CA ARG A 58 6.42 -7.51 0.68
C ARG A 58 5.07 -7.09 1.27
N LEU A 59 4.94 -7.09 2.60
CA LEU A 59 3.67 -6.80 3.27
C LEU A 59 3.28 -5.32 3.23
N ILE A 60 4.25 -4.40 3.35
CA ILE A 60 3.94 -2.97 3.19
C ILE A 60 3.52 -2.64 1.76
N ARG A 61 4.14 -3.31 0.76
CA ARG A 61 3.73 -3.18 -0.64
C ARG A 61 2.35 -3.80 -0.89
N LEU A 62 2.05 -4.96 -0.32
CA LEU A 62 0.71 -5.56 -0.39
C LEU A 62 -0.33 -4.59 0.15
N PHE A 63 -0.08 -3.97 1.31
CA PHE A 63 -0.98 -2.98 1.89
C PHE A 63 -1.16 -1.73 1.01
N PHE A 64 -0.08 -1.21 0.42
CA PHE A 64 -0.16 -0.11 -0.55
C PHE A 64 -1.01 -0.47 -1.77
N HIS A 65 -0.76 -1.64 -2.37
CA HIS A 65 -1.46 -2.11 -3.57
C HIS A 65 -2.95 -2.34 -3.30
N ASP A 66 -3.30 -2.89 -2.12
CA ASP A 66 -4.68 -3.03 -1.68
C ASP A 66 -5.36 -1.66 -1.59
N CYS A 67 -4.82 -0.75 -0.77
CA CYS A 67 -5.42 0.58 -0.57
C CYS A 67 -5.57 1.42 -1.84
N PHE A 68 -4.74 1.20 -2.87
CA PHE A 68 -4.81 1.96 -4.11
C PHE A 68 -5.87 1.43 -5.09
N VAL A 69 -6.46 0.26 -4.86
CA VAL A 69 -7.52 -0.30 -5.70
C VAL A 69 -8.77 -0.48 -4.85
N ARG A 70 -9.85 0.27 -5.16
CA ARG A 70 -11.11 0.27 -4.39
C ARG A 70 -11.02 0.65 -2.89
N GLY A 71 -9.83 0.95 -2.39
CA GLY A 71 -9.61 1.28 -0.98
C GLY A 71 -8.98 0.13 -0.23
N CYS A 72 -8.74 0.31 1.07
CA CYS A 72 -8.15 -0.75 1.88
C CYS A 72 -9.24 -1.78 2.27
N ASP A 73 -9.67 -2.61 1.33
CA ASP A 73 -10.78 -3.56 1.49
C ASP A 73 -10.35 -5.03 1.27
N ALA A 74 -9.05 -5.31 1.18
CA ALA A 74 -8.51 -6.63 0.89
C ALA A 74 -8.97 -7.24 -0.46
N SER A 75 -9.46 -6.45 -1.41
CA SER A 75 -9.80 -6.92 -2.77
C SER A 75 -8.62 -7.58 -3.46
N LEU A 76 -7.39 -7.12 -3.19
CA LEU A 76 -6.16 -7.70 -3.72
C LEU A 76 -5.97 -9.17 -3.28
N LEU A 77 -6.55 -9.58 -2.16
CA LEU A 77 -6.40 -10.95 -1.65
C LEU A 77 -7.30 -11.96 -2.36
N ILE A 78 -8.32 -11.53 -3.12
CA ILE A 78 -9.24 -12.42 -3.84
C ILE A 78 -8.51 -13.12 -4.99
N ASP A 79 -8.66 -14.45 -5.11
CA ASP A 79 -8.13 -15.24 -6.22
C ASP A 79 -9.07 -15.19 -7.44
N SER A 80 -8.49 -15.32 -8.64
CA SER A 80 -9.27 -15.41 -9.89
C SER A 80 -10.19 -16.63 -9.91
N THR A 81 -11.30 -16.49 -10.62
CA THR A 81 -12.25 -17.58 -10.89
C THR A 81 -12.35 -17.81 -12.40
N ALA A 82 -13.08 -18.85 -12.81
CA ALA A 82 -13.30 -19.13 -14.24
C ALA A 82 -13.99 -17.98 -14.99
N SER A 83 -14.73 -17.11 -14.28
CA SER A 83 -15.48 -15.98 -14.86
C SER A 83 -14.88 -14.61 -14.54
N ASN A 84 -13.81 -14.54 -13.73
CA ASN A 84 -13.23 -13.28 -13.29
C ASN A 84 -11.71 -13.35 -13.12
N THR A 85 -11.00 -12.41 -13.73
CA THR A 85 -9.56 -12.21 -13.49
C THR A 85 -9.37 -11.16 -12.40
N ALA A 86 -8.91 -11.61 -11.23
CA ALA A 86 -8.69 -10.82 -10.04
C ALA A 86 -7.44 -9.94 -10.14
N GLU A 87 -7.31 -9.00 -9.20
CA GLU A 87 -6.18 -8.07 -9.15
C GLU A 87 -4.82 -8.74 -9.10
N LYS A 88 -4.69 -9.88 -8.42
CA LYS A 88 -3.43 -10.64 -8.30
C LYS A 88 -2.78 -10.94 -9.66
N ASP A 89 -3.60 -11.18 -10.68
CA ASP A 89 -3.14 -11.54 -12.03
C ASP A 89 -2.89 -10.30 -12.91
N SER A 90 -3.01 -9.09 -12.36
CA SER A 90 -2.67 -7.85 -13.05
C SER A 90 -1.16 -7.62 -13.05
N PRO A 91 -0.56 -7.06 -14.13
CA PRO A 91 0.87 -6.79 -14.21
C PRO A 91 1.54 -6.12 -12.99
N PRO A 92 0.96 -5.09 -12.32
CA PRO A 92 1.57 -4.51 -11.12
C PRO A 92 1.65 -5.49 -9.94
N ASN A 93 0.79 -6.52 -9.90
CA ASN A 93 0.61 -7.44 -8.77
C ASN A 93 1.30 -8.79 -8.96
N LEU A 94 1.77 -9.13 -10.15
CA LEU A 94 2.49 -10.39 -10.42
C LEU A 94 3.73 -10.59 -9.54
N THR A 95 4.29 -9.51 -9.00
CA THR A 95 5.45 -9.52 -8.10
C THR A 95 5.11 -9.22 -6.63
N VAL A 96 3.82 -9.02 -6.30
CA VAL A 96 3.38 -8.90 -4.91
C VAL A 96 3.40 -10.29 -4.28
N ALA A 97 3.86 -10.39 -3.03
CA ALA A 97 4.04 -11.64 -2.31
C ALA A 97 3.68 -11.47 -0.83
N GLY A 98 3.68 -12.57 -0.06
CA GLY A 98 3.30 -12.56 1.37
C GLY A 98 1.84 -12.93 1.63
N TYR A 99 1.09 -13.31 0.59
CA TYR A 99 -0.31 -13.76 0.71
C TYR A 99 -0.46 -14.94 1.67
N GLU A 100 0.48 -15.88 1.62
CA GLU A 100 0.53 -17.05 2.50
C GLU A 100 0.71 -16.69 3.98
N VAL A 101 1.41 -15.60 4.28
CA VAL A 101 1.55 -15.09 5.66
C VAL A 101 0.24 -14.48 6.12
N ILE A 102 -0.48 -13.77 5.24
CA ILE A 102 -1.82 -13.27 5.53
C ILE A 102 -2.80 -14.42 5.78
N ASP A 103 -2.73 -15.50 5.01
CA ASP A 103 -3.56 -16.70 5.23
C ASP A 103 -3.28 -17.35 6.60
N GLU A 104 -2.01 -17.45 7.00
CA GLU A 104 -1.61 -18.01 8.29
C GLU A 104 -2.10 -17.14 9.46
N ILE A 105 -1.95 -15.82 9.35
CA ILE A 105 -2.50 -14.88 10.33
C ILE A 105 -4.02 -15.03 10.40
N LYS A 106 -4.70 -15.09 9.24
CA LYS A 106 -6.15 -15.24 9.19
C LYS A 106 -6.61 -16.52 9.86
N ALA A 107 -5.95 -17.65 9.57
CA ALA A 107 -6.29 -18.92 10.20
C ALA A 107 -6.11 -18.87 11.72
N ALA A 108 -5.02 -18.27 12.21
CA ALA A 108 -4.79 -18.11 13.65
C ALA A 108 -5.82 -17.18 14.32
N VAL A 109 -6.20 -16.10 13.64
CA VAL A 109 -7.22 -15.16 14.11
C VAL A 109 -8.61 -15.80 14.12
N GLU A 110 -9.00 -16.53 13.07
CA GLU A 110 -10.28 -17.24 13.02
C GLU A 110 -10.38 -18.34 14.08
N ALA A 111 -9.27 -19.01 14.41
CA ALA A 111 -9.25 -20.00 15.50
C ALA A 111 -9.51 -19.36 16.88
N ALA A 112 -9.09 -18.12 17.09
CA ALA A 112 -9.28 -17.40 18.34
C ALA A 112 -10.60 -16.60 18.40
N CYS A 113 -11.00 -16.02 17.27
CA CYS A 113 -12.09 -15.06 17.16
C CYS A 113 -12.87 -15.27 15.83
N PRO A 114 -13.66 -16.35 15.71
CA PRO A 114 -14.29 -16.72 14.45
C PRO A 114 -15.20 -15.62 13.88
N GLY A 115 -14.98 -15.23 12.63
CA GLY A 115 -15.82 -14.28 11.90
C GLY A 115 -15.80 -12.84 12.43
N ILE A 116 -14.78 -12.46 13.21
CA ILE A 116 -14.71 -11.12 13.83
C ILE A 116 -13.82 -10.16 13.06
N VAL A 117 -12.65 -10.58 12.63
CA VAL A 117 -11.59 -9.69 12.12
C VAL A 117 -11.51 -9.81 10.60
N SER A 118 -11.60 -8.68 9.89
CA SER A 118 -11.48 -8.63 8.43
C SER A 118 -10.07 -8.95 7.94
N CYS A 119 -9.96 -9.42 6.71
CA CYS A 119 -8.69 -9.56 6.03
C CYS A 119 -8.01 -8.21 5.79
N ALA A 120 -8.79 -7.16 5.50
CA ALA A 120 -8.29 -5.79 5.33
C ALA A 120 -7.55 -5.28 6.58
N ASP A 121 -8.08 -5.52 7.77
CA ASP A 121 -7.39 -5.14 9.01
C ASP A 121 -6.17 -6.01 9.29
N ILE A 122 -6.20 -7.31 8.93
CA ILE A 122 -5.03 -8.18 9.04
C ILE A 122 -3.88 -7.66 8.17
N VAL A 123 -4.15 -7.25 6.93
CA VAL A 123 -3.13 -6.67 6.04
C VAL A 123 -2.50 -5.42 6.67
N ALA A 124 -3.33 -4.50 7.18
CA ALA A 124 -2.84 -3.27 7.81
C ALA A 124 -1.98 -3.55 9.07
N LEU A 125 -2.41 -4.49 9.92
CA LEU A 125 -1.67 -4.89 11.12
C LEU A 125 -0.35 -5.60 10.75
N ALA A 126 -0.38 -6.50 9.77
CA ALA A 126 0.79 -7.25 9.31
C ALA A 126 1.85 -6.35 8.67
N ALA A 127 1.44 -5.35 7.88
CA ALA A 127 2.34 -4.33 7.35
C ALA A 127 3.03 -3.55 8.48
N ARG A 128 2.28 -3.16 9.52
CA ARG A 128 2.84 -2.46 10.69
C ARG A 128 3.80 -3.31 11.49
N ASP A 129 3.41 -4.53 11.82
CA ASP A 129 4.20 -5.41 12.67
C ASP A 129 5.50 -5.85 11.97
N SER A 130 5.46 -6.07 10.65
CA SER A 130 6.65 -6.50 9.89
C SER A 130 7.70 -5.40 9.77
N VAL A 131 7.28 -4.16 9.47
CA VAL A 131 8.18 -2.99 9.44
C VAL A 131 8.69 -2.65 10.85
N SER A 132 7.85 -2.82 11.88
CA SER A 132 8.20 -2.51 13.27
C SER A 132 9.09 -3.55 13.93
N PHE A 133 9.20 -4.76 13.36
CA PHE A 133 9.91 -5.88 13.96
C PHE A 133 11.35 -5.55 14.39
N PRO A 134 12.20 -4.91 13.56
CA PRO A 134 13.57 -4.56 13.96
C PRO A 134 13.66 -3.55 15.10
N PHE A 135 12.59 -2.77 15.33
CA PHE A 135 12.55 -1.71 16.34
C PHE A 135 12.11 -2.19 17.71
N ASN A 136 11.63 -3.44 17.84
CA ASN A 136 11.05 -4.00 19.06
C ASN A 136 9.92 -3.15 19.67
N LYS A 137 9.27 -2.32 18.85
CA LYS A 137 8.11 -1.50 19.22
C LYS A 137 7.30 -1.14 17.98
N PRO A 138 5.96 -1.00 18.08
CA PRO A 138 5.15 -0.45 17.00
C PRO A 138 5.63 0.93 16.58
N LEU A 139 5.91 1.12 15.29
CA LEU A 139 6.26 2.43 14.73
C LEU A 139 5.03 3.33 14.55
N TRP A 140 3.84 2.75 14.42
CA TRP A 140 2.58 3.47 14.39
C TRP A 140 1.42 2.64 14.98
N GLU A 141 0.38 3.35 15.40
CA GLU A 141 -0.90 2.73 15.75
C GLU A 141 -1.72 2.48 14.49
N VAL A 142 -2.42 1.33 14.44
CA VAL A 142 -3.28 0.95 13.31
C VAL A 142 -4.74 1.13 13.71
N PRO A 143 -5.44 2.17 13.20
CA PRO A 143 -6.90 2.21 13.27
C PRO A 143 -7.47 1.01 12.52
N THR A 144 -8.33 0.23 13.17
CA THR A 144 -9.00 -0.97 12.62
C THR A 144 -10.51 -0.77 12.58
N GLY A 145 -11.23 -1.70 11.95
CA GLY A 145 -12.66 -1.63 11.66
C GLY A 145 -13.00 -1.67 10.16
N ARG A 146 -12.01 -1.95 9.30
CA ARG A 146 -12.24 -2.15 7.86
C ARG A 146 -13.04 -3.43 7.65
N ARG A 147 -13.80 -3.47 6.57
CA ARG A 147 -14.49 -4.68 6.08
C ARG A 147 -13.92 -5.08 4.72
N ASP A 148 -14.15 -6.33 4.38
CA ASP A 148 -13.62 -6.94 3.16
C ASP A 148 -14.52 -6.66 1.97
N GLY A 149 -13.91 -6.22 0.86
CA GLY A 149 -14.54 -6.03 -0.44
C GLY A 149 -14.95 -7.35 -1.07
N THR A 150 -15.90 -7.27 -2.01
CA THR A 150 -16.45 -8.43 -2.74
C THR A 150 -16.17 -8.37 -4.25
N ILE A 151 -15.30 -7.46 -4.68
CA ILE A 151 -14.94 -7.24 -6.08
C ILE A 151 -13.43 -7.15 -6.17
N SER A 152 -12.83 -7.88 -7.12
CA SER A 152 -11.40 -7.80 -7.45
C SER A 152 -11.26 -7.91 -8.96
N LEU A 153 -10.70 -6.88 -9.60
CA LEU A 153 -10.61 -6.78 -11.05
C LEU A 153 -9.20 -6.38 -11.50
N ALA A 154 -8.58 -7.22 -12.34
CA ALA A 154 -7.23 -6.96 -12.87
C ALA A 154 -7.10 -5.60 -13.60
N SER A 155 -8.17 -5.14 -14.25
CA SER A 155 -8.21 -3.84 -14.94
C SER A 155 -8.10 -2.66 -13.99
N GLU A 156 -8.63 -2.77 -12.77
CA GLU A 156 -8.61 -1.69 -11.78
C GLU A 156 -7.21 -1.53 -11.18
N ALA A 157 -6.51 -2.64 -10.90
CA ALA A 157 -5.11 -2.60 -10.49
C ALA A 157 -4.21 -1.91 -11.53
N ARG A 158 -4.38 -2.21 -12.82
CA ARG A 158 -3.62 -1.55 -13.91
C ARG A 158 -3.91 -0.05 -14.00
N THR A 159 -5.12 0.36 -13.65
CA THR A 159 -5.57 1.75 -13.79
C THR A 159 -5.12 2.60 -12.60
N ASN A 160 -5.19 2.06 -11.38
CA ASN A 160 -5.04 2.86 -10.17
C ASN A 160 -3.65 2.79 -9.54
N ILE A 161 -2.89 1.71 -9.76
CA ILE A 161 -1.56 1.57 -9.15
C ILE A 161 -0.53 2.36 -9.96
N PRO A 162 0.21 3.31 -9.33
CA PRO A 162 1.19 4.12 -10.05
C PRO A 162 2.35 3.26 -10.57
N ALA A 163 2.79 3.53 -11.80
CA ALA A 163 3.90 2.81 -12.40
C ALA A 163 5.25 3.43 -11.98
N PRO A 164 6.34 2.64 -11.91
CA PRO A 164 7.69 3.13 -11.58
C PRO A 164 8.25 4.14 -12.59
N SER A 165 7.65 4.20 -13.79
CA SER A 165 8.00 5.14 -14.86
C SER A 165 7.21 6.45 -14.84
N PHE A 166 6.31 6.65 -13.86
CA PHE A 166 5.50 7.85 -13.80
C PHE A 166 6.34 9.12 -13.60
N THR A 167 5.94 10.19 -14.29
CA THR A 167 6.43 11.55 -14.05
C THR A 167 5.87 12.09 -12.74
N TYR A 168 6.48 13.16 -12.21
CA TYR A 168 6.02 13.82 -10.99
C TYR A 168 4.52 14.21 -11.06
N SER A 169 4.08 14.82 -12.15
CA SER A 169 2.67 15.22 -12.33
C SER A 169 1.69 14.05 -12.31
N ARG A 170 2.09 12.88 -12.87
CA ARG A 170 1.29 11.66 -12.81
C ARG A 170 1.24 11.06 -11.41
N LEU A 171 2.35 11.08 -10.67
CA LEU A 171 2.37 10.65 -9.27
C LEU A 171 1.45 11.52 -8.41
N VAL A 172 1.54 12.85 -8.54
CA VAL A 172 0.66 13.78 -7.81
C VAL A 172 -0.80 13.52 -8.13
N SER A 173 -1.15 13.32 -9.41
CA SER A 173 -2.53 13.04 -9.82
C SER A 173 -3.04 11.69 -9.26
N SER A 174 -2.19 10.66 -9.27
CA SER A 174 -2.51 9.32 -8.74
C SER A 174 -2.71 9.32 -7.22
N PHE A 175 -1.91 10.07 -6.47
CA PHE A 175 -2.09 10.19 -5.02
C PHE A 175 -3.30 11.08 -4.68
N ALA A 176 -3.49 12.18 -5.42
CA ALA A 176 -4.62 13.08 -5.22
C ALA A 176 -5.97 12.39 -5.50
N SER A 177 -6.04 11.45 -6.45
CA SER A 177 -7.27 10.66 -6.68
C SER A 177 -7.63 9.77 -5.49
N LYS A 178 -6.67 9.49 -4.61
CA LYS A 178 -6.85 8.78 -3.33
C LYS A 178 -6.89 9.72 -2.12
N SER A 179 -7.12 11.01 -2.34
CA SER A 179 -7.12 12.05 -1.31
C SER A 179 -5.81 12.14 -0.51
N LEU A 180 -4.69 11.71 -1.10
CA LEU A 180 -3.36 11.83 -0.54
C LEU A 180 -2.64 13.06 -1.10
N SER A 181 -1.92 13.77 -0.23
CA SER A 181 -1.22 15.00 -0.57
C SER A 181 0.17 14.75 -1.20
N VAL A 182 0.83 15.81 -1.68
CA VAL A 182 2.25 15.76 -2.08
C VAL A 182 3.14 15.29 -0.91
N GLN A 183 2.79 15.64 0.32
CA GLN A 183 3.53 15.17 1.49
C GLN A 183 3.40 13.65 1.65
N ASP A 184 2.19 13.11 1.47
CA ASP A 184 1.96 11.67 1.51
C ASP A 184 2.71 10.95 0.41
N LEU A 185 2.73 11.50 -0.80
CA LEU A 185 3.54 10.99 -1.91
C LEU A 185 5.01 10.85 -1.52
N VAL A 186 5.67 11.95 -1.11
CA VAL A 186 7.10 11.93 -0.80
C VAL A 186 7.43 11.04 0.39
N VAL A 187 6.56 11.03 1.40
CA VAL A 187 6.77 10.25 2.62
C VAL A 187 6.55 8.75 2.37
N LEU A 188 5.49 8.37 1.66
CA LEU A 188 5.18 6.96 1.39
C LEU A 188 6.16 6.34 0.39
N SER A 189 6.72 7.14 -0.54
CA SER A 189 7.84 6.70 -1.38
C SER A 189 9.06 6.28 -0.56
N GLY A 190 9.22 6.78 0.67
CA GLY A 190 10.25 6.33 1.61
C GLY A 190 10.19 4.84 1.94
N ALA A 191 9.07 4.16 1.70
CA ALA A 191 8.99 2.71 1.83
C ALA A 191 9.95 1.95 0.89
N HIS A 192 10.44 2.60 -0.19
CA HIS A 192 11.48 2.05 -1.06
C HIS A 192 12.86 1.93 -0.38
N THR A 193 13.01 2.37 0.87
CA THR A 193 14.21 2.12 1.68
C THR A 193 14.46 0.63 1.98
N ILE A 194 13.45 -0.24 1.83
CA ILE A 194 13.58 -1.70 1.99
C ILE A 194 13.08 -2.47 0.77
N GLY A 195 13.62 -3.67 0.56
CA GLY A 195 13.13 -4.61 -0.45
C GLY A 195 13.91 -4.56 -1.76
N ILE A 196 13.32 -5.16 -2.80
CA ILE A 196 13.97 -5.40 -4.10
C ILE A 196 13.05 -4.98 -5.25
N ALA A 197 13.66 -4.67 -6.39
CA ALA A 197 12.98 -4.42 -7.65
C ALA A 197 13.56 -5.27 -8.77
N HIS A 198 12.70 -5.73 -9.67
CA HIS A 198 13.12 -6.49 -10.85
C HIS A 198 13.61 -5.54 -11.95
N CYS A 199 14.65 -5.93 -12.69
CA CYS A 199 15.30 -5.07 -13.69
C CYS A 199 14.32 -4.43 -14.69
N ASN A 200 13.31 -5.17 -15.16
CA ASN A 200 12.30 -4.69 -16.10
C ASN A 200 11.47 -3.50 -15.60
N SER A 201 11.43 -3.24 -14.28
CA SER A 201 10.69 -2.12 -13.71
C SER A 201 11.40 -0.76 -13.86
N PHE A 202 12.71 -0.75 -14.15
CA PHE A 202 13.51 0.48 -14.30
C PHE A 202 14.51 0.44 -15.47
N SER A 203 14.64 -0.68 -16.19
CA SER A 203 15.65 -0.87 -17.26
C SER A 203 15.54 0.16 -18.40
N THR A 204 14.36 0.74 -18.64
CA THR A 204 14.20 1.86 -19.58
C THR A 204 15.10 3.04 -19.21
N ARG A 205 15.30 3.32 -17.92
CA ARG A 205 16.23 4.37 -17.46
C ARG A 205 17.69 4.06 -17.78
N LEU A 206 18.03 2.78 -17.92
CA LEU A 206 19.41 2.35 -18.13
C LEU A 206 19.79 2.29 -19.62
N PHE A 207 18.82 2.11 -20.52
CA PHE A 207 19.10 1.76 -21.92
C PHE A 207 18.24 2.45 -22.98
N ASN A 208 17.10 3.04 -22.63
CA ASN A 208 16.19 3.63 -23.62
C ASN A 208 15.32 4.74 -23.00
N PHE A 209 15.95 5.69 -22.32
CA PHE A 209 15.26 6.68 -21.49
C PHE A 209 14.35 7.60 -22.31
N THR A 210 14.83 8.05 -23.47
CA THR A 210 14.08 8.92 -24.38
C THR A 210 13.35 8.15 -25.50
N GLY A 211 13.64 6.87 -25.67
CA GLY A 211 13.07 6.05 -26.75
C GLY A 211 13.89 6.10 -28.05
N GLN A 212 15.07 6.70 -28.02
CA GLN A 212 15.92 6.92 -29.20
C GLN A 212 16.74 5.68 -29.59
N ASN A 213 16.75 4.64 -28.77
CA ASN A 213 17.42 3.35 -29.03
C ASN A 213 18.91 3.50 -29.39
N ASN A 214 19.67 4.29 -28.62
CA ASN A 214 21.12 4.42 -28.80
C ASN A 214 21.90 4.13 -27.49
N VAL A 215 23.20 3.84 -27.60
CA VAL A 215 24.04 3.38 -26.48
C VAL A 215 24.22 4.40 -25.34
N ASN A 216 23.87 5.67 -25.58
CA ASN A 216 23.93 6.74 -24.60
C ASN A 216 22.52 7.22 -24.18
N ASP A 217 21.46 6.49 -24.53
CA ASP A 217 20.07 6.83 -24.19
C ASP A 217 19.71 6.32 -22.78
N PHE A 218 20.43 6.81 -21.78
CA PHE A 218 20.16 6.56 -20.38
C PHE A 218 19.68 7.82 -19.67
N ASP A 219 19.03 7.67 -18.53
CA ASP A 219 18.49 8.78 -17.74
C ASP A 219 19.64 9.66 -17.21
N PRO A 220 19.75 10.93 -17.66
CA PRO A 220 20.83 11.82 -17.23
C PRO A 220 20.68 12.26 -15.77
N SER A 221 19.53 12.02 -15.13
CA SER A 221 19.32 12.35 -13.72
C SER A 221 19.83 11.28 -12.76
N LEU A 222 20.34 10.15 -13.26
CA LEU A 222 20.85 9.03 -12.47
C LEU A 222 22.38 9.15 -12.34
N ASP A 223 22.90 8.98 -11.13
CA ASP A 223 24.34 8.97 -10.88
C ASP A 223 25.04 7.98 -11.80
N LEU A 224 26.07 8.45 -12.51
CA LEU A 224 26.70 7.66 -13.58
C LEU A 224 27.38 6.41 -13.02
N THR A 225 27.97 6.47 -11.83
CA THR A 225 28.62 5.31 -11.21
C THR A 225 27.58 4.26 -10.84
N TYR A 226 26.49 4.68 -10.22
CA TYR A 226 25.37 3.81 -9.87
C TYR A 226 24.71 3.21 -11.10
N LEU A 227 24.44 4.01 -12.13
CA LEU A 227 23.95 3.56 -13.43
C LEU A 227 24.82 2.45 -14.02
N ARG A 228 26.15 2.63 -14.05
CA ARG A 228 27.06 1.61 -14.58
C ARG A 228 27.02 0.33 -13.75
N SER A 229 26.91 0.43 -12.43
CA SER A 229 26.73 -0.74 -11.55
C SER A 229 25.43 -1.49 -11.86
N LEU A 230 24.33 -0.77 -12.08
CA LEU A 230 23.04 -1.35 -12.45
C LEU A 230 23.09 -2.00 -13.83
N GLN A 231 23.76 -1.41 -14.82
CA GLN A 231 23.90 -1.99 -16.16
C GLN A 231 24.70 -3.32 -16.15
N GLN A 232 25.63 -3.52 -15.20
CA GLN A 232 26.32 -4.81 -15.07
C GLN A 232 25.40 -5.93 -14.58
N ILE A 233 24.44 -5.60 -13.72
CA ILE A 233 23.48 -6.55 -13.15
C ILE A 233 22.29 -6.75 -14.11
N CYS A 234 21.68 -5.65 -14.54
CA CYS A 234 20.55 -5.59 -15.45
C CYS A 234 21.04 -5.38 -16.89
N GLN A 235 21.50 -6.42 -17.56
CA GLN A 235 22.24 -6.29 -18.83
C GLN A 235 21.43 -5.81 -20.04
N ASN A 236 20.10 -5.92 -20.01
CA ASN A 236 19.24 -5.52 -21.14
C ASN A 236 17.79 -5.25 -20.69
N LEU A 237 16.99 -4.68 -21.61
CA LEU A 237 15.58 -4.35 -21.40
C LEU A 237 14.67 -5.57 -21.15
N ALA A 238 15.04 -6.75 -21.66
CA ALA A 238 14.24 -7.97 -21.56
C ALA A 238 14.45 -8.72 -20.23
N ASN A 239 15.39 -8.28 -19.38
CA ASN A 239 15.64 -8.94 -18.10
C ASN A 239 14.49 -8.71 -17.12
N ASN A 240 13.68 -9.75 -16.93
CA ASN A 240 12.52 -9.76 -16.03
C ASN A 240 12.68 -10.70 -14.82
N VAL A 241 13.84 -11.33 -14.64
CA VAL A 241 14.09 -12.29 -13.54
C VAL A 241 15.07 -11.72 -12.51
N THR A 242 16.08 -10.98 -12.94
CA THR A 242 17.08 -10.41 -12.03
C THR A 242 16.47 -9.28 -11.22
N SER A 243 16.77 -9.27 -9.92
CA SER A 243 16.39 -8.22 -9.00
C SER A 243 17.60 -7.52 -8.39
N VAL A 244 17.40 -6.26 -8.01
CA VAL A 244 18.38 -5.45 -7.27
C VAL A 244 17.72 -4.89 -6.00
N PRO A 245 18.50 -4.59 -4.96
CA PRO A 245 18.03 -3.80 -3.82
C PRO A 245 17.45 -2.44 -4.28
N MET A 246 16.31 -2.01 -3.70
CA MET A 246 15.73 -0.69 -4.00
C MET A 246 16.52 0.44 -3.36
N ASP A 247 17.10 0.20 -2.19
CA ASP A 247 18.06 1.10 -1.55
C ASP A 247 19.48 0.54 -1.73
N PRO A 248 20.38 1.21 -2.46
CA PRO A 248 21.74 0.72 -2.69
C PRO A 248 22.65 0.76 -1.45
N THR A 249 22.20 1.36 -0.34
CA THR A 249 22.95 1.49 0.91
C THR A 249 22.41 0.54 1.99
N THR A 250 21.11 0.56 2.30
CA THR A 250 20.50 -0.17 3.45
C THR A 250 19.15 -0.84 3.14
N SER A 251 19.04 -1.61 2.05
CA SER A 251 17.77 -2.23 1.60
C SER A 251 17.08 -3.25 2.51
N THR A 252 17.62 -3.53 3.70
CA THR A 252 17.04 -4.42 4.71
C THR A 252 16.67 -3.68 6.01
N THR A 253 16.89 -2.37 6.08
CA THR A 253 16.59 -1.54 7.24
C THR A 253 15.61 -0.44 6.85
N PHE A 254 14.54 -0.29 7.62
CA PHE A 254 13.54 0.75 7.36
C PHE A 254 14.01 2.09 7.93
N ASP A 255 14.73 2.87 7.12
CA ASP A 255 15.41 4.09 7.58
C ASP A 255 15.27 5.24 6.55
N SER A 256 16.01 6.32 6.77
CA SER A 256 15.97 7.52 5.91
C SER A 256 16.99 7.52 4.77
N HIS A 257 17.77 6.45 4.56
CA HIS A 257 18.79 6.38 3.52
C HIS A 257 18.21 6.52 2.12
N TYR A 258 16.95 6.10 1.90
CA TYR A 258 16.23 6.38 0.66
C TYR A 258 16.36 7.84 0.24
N TYR A 259 16.11 8.79 1.15
CA TYR A 259 16.19 10.22 0.87
C TYR A 259 17.62 10.70 0.65
N SER A 260 18.58 10.15 1.40
CA SER A 260 20.01 10.43 1.18
C SER A 260 20.46 9.97 -0.22
N ASN A 261 20.00 8.80 -0.65
CA ASN A 261 20.27 8.27 -1.98
C ASN A 261 19.61 9.11 -3.08
N LEU A 262 18.39 9.61 -2.89
CA LEU A 262 17.77 10.54 -3.84
C LEU A 262 18.66 11.77 -4.07
N LYS A 263 19.17 12.40 -3.00
CA LYS A 263 20.05 13.56 -3.11
C LYS A 263 21.37 13.28 -3.83
N LEU A 264 21.82 12.02 -3.78
CA LEU A 264 22.99 11.54 -4.52
C LEU A 264 22.63 11.08 -5.94
N HIS A 265 21.41 11.35 -6.42
CA HIS A 265 20.90 10.91 -7.72
C HIS A 265 20.90 9.38 -7.88
N LYS A 266 20.66 8.66 -6.79
CA LYS A 266 20.63 7.18 -6.73
C LYS A 266 19.24 6.60 -6.47
N GLY A 267 18.17 7.36 -6.72
CA GLY A 267 16.81 6.81 -6.74
C GLY A 267 16.68 5.80 -7.88
N LEU A 268 16.17 4.59 -7.60
CA LEU A 268 16.17 3.48 -8.55
C LEU A 268 15.13 3.68 -9.66
N PHE A 269 13.91 4.08 -9.31
CA PHE A 269 12.82 4.27 -10.26
C PHE A 269 12.80 5.68 -10.84
N THR A 270 12.16 5.84 -12.01
CA THR A 270 11.93 7.19 -12.58
C THR A 270 11.05 7.98 -11.63
N SER A 271 10.08 7.32 -11.01
CA SER A 271 9.19 7.89 -10.00
C SER A 271 9.93 8.39 -8.76
N ASP A 272 11.05 7.76 -8.37
CA ASP A 272 11.87 8.22 -7.25
C ASP A 272 12.61 9.52 -7.61
N ALA A 273 13.31 9.51 -8.74
CA ALA A 273 14.03 10.68 -9.23
C ALA A 273 13.09 11.87 -9.53
N ALA A 274 11.85 11.58 -9.94
CA ALA A 274 10.83 12.58 -10.21
C ALA A 274 10.51 13.46 -8.98
N LEU A 275 10.70 12.97 -7.75
CA LEU A 275 10.48 13.75 -6.53
C LEU A 275 11.42 14.97 -6.40
N LEU A 276 12.56 14.95 -7.09
CA LEU A 276 13.53 16.05 -7.12
C LEU A 276 13.22 17.10 -8.18
N THR A 277 12.26 16.84 -9.08
CA THR A 277 11.93 17.74 -10.19
C THR A 277 10.97 18.87 -9.81
N ASP A 278 10.37 18.79 -8.62
CA ASP A 278 9.51 19.82 -8.04
C ASP A 278 10.12 20.36 -6.74
N SER A 279 10.15 21.69 -6.60
CA SER A 279 10.78 22.35 -5.45
C SER A 279 10.13 22.02 -4.10
N ARG A 280 8.81 21.82 -4.06
CA ARG A 280 8.10 21.49 -2.81
C ARG A 280 8.40 20.07 -2.39
N ALA A 281 8.40 19.12 -3.33
CA ALA A 281 8.77 17.73 -3.06
C ALA A 281 10.25 17.60 -2.69
N SER A 282 11.14 18.26 -3.41
CA SER A 282 12.58 18.27 -3.12
C SER A 282 12.89 18.83 -1.72
N ASN A 283 12.22 19.92 -1.31
CA ASN A 283 12.34 20.45 0.06
C ASN A 283 11.85 19.47 1.14
N LEU A 284 10.90 18.59 0.83
CA LEU A 284 10.48 17.53 1.74
C LEU A 284 11.54 16.41 1.80
N VAL A 285 12.09 16.00 0.65
CA VAL A 285 13.22 15.05 0.60
C VAL A 285 14.37 15.53 1.48
N ASP A 286 14.73 16.82 1.41
CA ASP A 286 15.79 17.39 2.25
C ASP A 286 15.53 17.26 3.76
N LYS A 287 14.27 17.39 4.18
CA LYS A 287 13.89 17.26 5.61
C LYS A 287 13.87 15.81 6.08
N LEU A 288 13.50 14.89 5.18
CA LEU A 288 13.30 13.47 5.49
C LEU A 288 14.60 12.66 5.48
N VAL A 289 15.73 13.28 5.11
CA VAL A 289 17.08 12.75 5.39
C VAL A 289 17.32 12.58 6.89
N ASP A 290 16.64 13.38 7.72
CA ASP A 290 16.61 13.14 9.16
C ASP A 290 15.65 11.98 9.48
N GLU A 291 16.18 10.94 10.10
CA GLU A 291 15.44 9.71 10.41
C GLU A 291 14.25 9.97 11.34
N GLY A 292 14.39 10.88 12.31
CA GLY A 292 13.29 11.24 13.22
C GLY A 292 12.13 11.87 12.47
N ASN A 293 12.42 12.83 11.58
CA ASN A 293 11.43 13.46 10.72
C ASN A 293 10.76 12.44 9.77
N PHE A 294 11.55 11.53 9.20
CA PHE A 294 11.01 10.47 8.33
C PHE A 294 10.03 9.58 9.07
N LEU A 295 10.44 8.97 10.19
CA LEU A 295 9.59 8.05 10.93
C LEU A 295 8.33 8.74 11.48
N ASP A 296 8.43 10.00 11.92
CA ASP A 296 7.28 10.79 12.37
C ASP A 296 6.29 11.14 11.25
N ALA A 297 6.81 11.49 10.06
CA ALA A 297 5.97 11.75 8.90
C ALA A 297 5.35 10.45 8.37
N PHE A 298 6.11 9.35 8.35
CA PHE A 298 5.69 8.06 7.81
C PHE A 298 4.51 7.50 8.58
N LYS A 299 4.56 7.47 9.91
CA LYS A 299 3.43 7.01 10.74
C LYS A 299 2.13 7.74 10.41
N ASN A 300 2.19 9.03 10.07
CA ASN A 300 0.99 9.81 9.78
C ASN A 300 0.48 9.56 8.35
N SER A 301 1.39 9.44 7.38
CA SER A 301 1.03 9.21 5.98
C SER A 301 0.51 7.79 5.75
N ILE A 302 1.10 6.77 6.40
CA ILE A 302 0.62 5.38 6.31
C ILE A 302 -0.75 5.20 6.97
N LYS A 303 -1.07 5.96 8.03
CA LYS A 303 -2.42 6.02 8.62
C LYS A 303 -3.45 6.62 7.66
N ARG A 304 -3.09 7.69 6.94
CA ARG A 304 -3.97 8.30 5.92
C ARG A 304 -4.19 7.35 4.74
N MET A 305 -3.13 6.71 4.25
CA MET A 305 -3.24 5.67 3.23
C MET A 305 -4.15 4.54 3.69
N GLY A 306 -3.99 4.07 4.92
CA GLY A 306 -4.85 3.04 5.50
C GLY A 306 -6.32 3.42 5.64
N ALA A 307 -6.69 4.69 5.47
CA ALA A 307 -8.06 5.17 5.58
C ALA A 307 -8.70 5.44 4.20
N ILE A 308 -8.03 5.09 3.10
CA ILE A 308 -8.56 5.27 1.74
C ILE A 308 -9.79 4.38 1.54
N GLU A 309 -10.92 5.00 1.22
CA GLU A 309 -12.13 4.37 0.66
C GLU A 309 -12.59 3.11 1.42
N VAL A 310 -12.41 3.08 2.74
CA VAL A 310 -12.64 1.86 3.53
C VAL A 310 -14.12 1.50 3.65
N LEU A 311 -14.42 0.20 3.56
CA LEU A 311 -15.75 -0.34 3.82
C LEU A 311 -15.97 -0.51 5.32
N MET A 312 -17.12 -0.08 5.84
CA MET A 312 -17.44 -0.08 7.27
C MET A 312 -18.92 -0.40 7.52
N GLY A 313 -19.27 -0.67 8.78
CA GLY A 313 -20.65 -0.98 9.15
C GLY A 313 -21.17 -2.26 8.48
N THR A 314 -22.13 -2.11 7.56
CA THR A 314 -22.72 -3.22 6.79
C THR A 314 -22.15 -3.35 5.38
N ASP A 315 -21.29 -2.45 4.95
CA ASP A 315 -20.69 -2.50 3.62
C ASP A 315 -19.58 -3.56 3.57
N GLY A 316 -19.58 -4.39 2.53
CA GLY A 316 -18.67 -5.53 2.44
C GLY A 316 -18.95 -6.62 3.47
N GLU A 317 -17.95 -7.46 3.75
CA GLU A 317 -18.08 -8.63 4.62
C GLU A 317 -16.90 -8.84 5.57
N ILE A 318 -16.97 -9.88 6.41
CA ILE A 318 -15.80 -10.41 7.12
C ILE A 318 -15.54 -11.78 6.52
N ARG A 319 -14.53 -11.88 5.65
CA ARG A 319 -14.21 -13.14 4.97
C ARG A 319 -13.62 -14.12 5.97
N LYS A 320 -14.02 -15.40 5.90
CA LYS A 320 -13.38 -16.47 6.70
C LYS A 320 -12.06 -16.93 6.09
N ASN A 321 -11.98 -16.87 4.76
CA ASN A 321 -10.78 -17.14 3.98
C ASN A 321 -10.50 -15.92 3.11
N CYS A 322 -9.32 -15.31 3.23
CA CYS A 322 -8.99 -14.08 2.52
C CYS A 322 -8.86 -14.25 1.00
N ARG A 323 -8.94 -15.46 0.47
CA ARG A 323 -8.84 -15.73 -0.97
C ARG A 323 -10.17 -15.76 -1.71
N VAL A 324 -11.27 -15.88 -0.99
CA VAL A 324 -12.60 -16.10 -1.59
C VAL A 324 -13.66 -15.30 -0.86
N ILE A 325 -14.66 -14.85 -1.62
CA ILE A 325 -15.86 -14.21 -1.08
C ILE A 325 -16.67 -15.26 -0.32
N ASN A 326 -17.33 -14.90 0.79
CA ASN A 326 -18.17 -15.87 1.50
C ASN A 326 -19.39 -16.30 0.65
N SER A 327 -19.93 -17.47 0.97
CA SER A 327 -21.16 -18.03 0.38
C SER A 327 -22.23 -18.28 1.44
#